data_AF-A0A1V4M4Z7-F1
#
_entry.id   AF-A0A1V4M4Z7-F1
#
_cell.length_a   1.000
_cell.length_b   1.000
_cell.length_c   1.000
_cell.angle_alpha   90.00
_cell.angle_beta   90.00
_cell.angle_gamma   90.00
#
_symmetry.space_group_name_H-M   'P 1'
#
loop_
_entity.id
_entity.type
_entity.pdbx_description
1 polymer ?
#
loop_
_entity_poly.entity_id
_entity_poly.type
_entity_poly.pdbx_seq_one_letter_code
_entity_poly.pdbx_strand_id
1 'polypeptide(L)'
;MARKITAGIIGGLLGFIAGLLGGAFIGLVIGGTFFGWLEIPGYPQMPAYELAAYIGAVLGILIVTPLGIKLALKIAGQKEKQD
;
A
#
# COMPACT_ATOMS: atom_id res chain seq x y z
N MET A 1 -6.14 10.85 24.80
CA MET A 1 -6.95 10.02 23.87
C MET A 1 -6.94 10.57 22.43
N ALA A 2 -7.27 11.85 22.21
CA ALA A 2 -7.27 12.48 20.87
C ALA A 2 -5.95 12.33 20.09
N ARG A 3 -4.79 12.58 20.73
CA ARG A 3 -3.46 12.48 20.09
C ARG A 3 -3.16 11.10 19.48
N LYS A 4 -3.55 10.01 20.15
CA LYS A 4 -3.36 8.64 19.66
C LYS A 4 -4.29 8.32 18.48
N ILE A 5 -5.53 8.80 18.55
CA ILE A 5 -6.50 8.67 17.45
C ILE A 5 -5.99 9.41 16.22
N THR A 6 -5.57 10.67 16.36
CA THR A 6 -5.00 11.46 15.26
C THR A 6 -3.73 10.81 14.68
N ALA A 7 -2.84 10.31 15.53
CA ALA A 7 -1.63 9.61 15.07
C ALA A 7 -1.97 8.32 14.31
N GLY A 8 -2.95 7.54 14.78
CA GLY A 8 -3.45 6.36 14.08
C GLY A 8 -4.02 6.69 12.70
N ILE A 9 -4.82 7.76 12.58
CA ILE A 9 -5.39 8.21 11.30
C ILE A 9 -4.28 8.64 10.34
N ILE A 10 -3.33 9.47 10.79
CA ILE A 10 -2.20 9.93 9.96
C ILE A 10 -1.34 8.75 9.51
N GLY A 11 -1.00 7.84 10.43
CA GLY A 11 -0.23 6.63 10.13
C GLY A 11 -0.94 5.71 9.15
N GLY A 12 -2.26 5.55 9.28
CA GLY A 12 -3.08 4.79 8.34
C GLY A 12 -3.14 5.45 6.97
N LEU A 13 -3.33 6.76 6.89
CA LEU A 13 -3.36 7.49 5.62
C LEU A 13 -2.01 7.39 4.88
N LEU A 14 -0.90 7.60 5.59
CA LEU A 14 0.44 7.46 5.02
C LEU A 14 0.73 6.02 4.59
N GLY A 15 0.35 5.05 5.42
CA GLY A 15 0.48 3.63 5.10
C GLY A 15 -0.37 3.23 3.89
N PHE A 16 -1.56 3.80 3.74
CA PHE A 16 -2.44 3.60 2.59
C PHE A 16 -1.82 4.15 1.30
N ILE A 17 -1.34 5.41 1.31
CA ILE A 17 -0.71 6.03 0.14
C ILE A 17 0.57 5.27 -0.24
N ALA A 18 1.43 4.98 0.73
CA ALA A 18 2.67 4.24 0.50
C ALA A 18 2.40 2.81 0.01
N GLY A 19 1.39 2.13 0.58
CA GLY A 19 0.96 0.80 0.16
C GLY A 19 0.39 0.77 -1.25
N LEU A 20 -0.47 1.73 -1.58
CA LEU A 20 -1.05 1.85 -2.92
C LEU A 20 0.04 2.10 -3.96
N LEU A 21 0.87 3.13 -3.76
CA LEU A 21 1.91 3.49 -4.73
C LEU A 21 3.03 2.44 -4.81
N GLY A 22 3.56 2.00 -3.67
CA GLY A 22 4.62 1.00 -3.61
C GLY A 22 4.16 -0.37 -4.10
N GLY A 23 2.96 -0.79 -3.71
CA GLY A 23 2.35 -2.03 -4.18
C GLY A 23 2.07 -2.01 -5.68
N ALA A 24 1.50 -0.92 -6.20
CA ALA A 24 1.27 -0.74 -7.64
C ALA A 24 2.58 -0.78 -8.42
N PHE A 25 3.61 -0.08 -7.94
CA PHE A 25 4.93 -0.06 -8.59
C PHE A 25 5.57 -1.45 -8.63
N ILE A 26 5.58 -2.18 -7.51
CA ILE A 26 6.10 -3.56 -7.48
C ILE A 26 5.27 -4.45 -8.41
N GLY A 27 3.95 -4.31 -8.39
CA GLY A 27 3.03 -5.02 -9.28
C GLY A 27 3.32 -4.75 -10.76
N LEU A 28 3.63 -3.50 -11.13
CA LEU A 28 4.04 -3.13 -12.49
C LEU A 28 5.41 -3.71 -12.86
N VAL A 29 6.38 -3.67 -11.96
CA VAL A 29 7.73 -4.21 -12.24
C VAL A 29 7.66 -5.71 -12.47
N ILE A 30 6.99 -6.45 -11.57
CA ILE A 30 6.82 -7.90 -11.71
C ILE A 30 5.92 -8.21 -12.91
N GLY A 31 4.78 -7.52 -13.01
CA GLY A 31 3.81 -7.65 -14.09
C GLY A 31 4.41 -7.43 -15.46
N GLY A 32 5.14 -6.33 -15.65
CA GLY A 32 5.77 -5.99 -16.92
C GLY A 32 6.88 -6.97 -17.30
N THR A 33 7.65 -7.44 -16.31
CA THR A 33 8.75 -8.38 -16.55
C THR A 33 8.25 -9.77 -16.94
N PHE A 34 7.24 -10.30 -16.24
CA PHE A 34 6.81 -11.69 -16.42
C PHE A 34 5.56 -11.84 -17.30
N PHE A 35 4.67 -10.85 -17.30
CA PHE A 35 3.35 -10.89 -17.96
C PHE A 35 3.16 -9.78 -19.01
N GLY A 36 4.20 -9.00 -19.33
CA GLY A 36 4.12 -7.92 -20.32
C GLY A 36 3.76 -8.38 -21.74
N TRP A 37 4.05 -9.64 -22.06
CA TRP A 37 3.74 -10.28 -23.34
C TRP A 37 2.36 -10.97 -23.35
N LEU A 38 1.68 -11.05 -22.19
CA LEU A 38 0.42 -11.77 -22.05
C LEU A 38 -0.76 -10.82 -22.25
N GLU A 39 -1.49 -11.02 -23.33
CA GLU A 39 -2.77 -10.38 -23.58
C GLU A 39 -3.90 -11.19 -22.94
N ILE A 40 -4.84 -10.54 -22.27
CA ILE A 40 -5.98 -11.21 -21.64
C ILE A 40 -7.05 -11.46 -22.72
N PRO A 41 -7.39 -12.73 -23.02
CA PRO A 41 -8.44 -13.04 -24.00
C PRO A 41 -9.77 -12.42 -23.57
N GLY A 42 -10.37 -11.59 -24.43
CA GLY A 42 -11.62 -10.90 -24.15
C GLY A 42 -11.47 -9.48 -23.56
N TYR A 43 -10.26 -9.07 -23.17
CA TYR A 43 -9.95 -7.71 -22.71
C TYR A 43 -8.67 -7.17 -23.38
N PRO A 44 -8.70 -6.90 -24.71
CA PRO A 44 -7.52 -6.45 -25.45
C PRO A 44 -7.01 -5.06 -25.02
N GLN A 45 -7.81 -4.29 -24.29
CA GLN A 45 -7.41 -2.99 -23.74
C GLN A 45 -6.76 -3.08 -22.35
N MET A 46 -6.70 -4.27 -21.75
CA MET A 46 -6.12 -4.48 -20.42
C MET A 46 -5.03 -5.55 -20.48
N PRO A 47 -3.77 -5.14 -20.72
CA PRO A 47 -2.62 -6.03 -20.62
C PRO A 47 -2.53 -6.71 -19.25
N ALA A 48 -2.04 -7.95 -19.19
CA ALA A 48 -1.93 -8.68 -17.93
C ALA A 48 -1.00 -8.00 -16.90
N TYR A 49 -0.04 -7.19 -17.36
CA TYR A 49 0.82 -6.41 -16.46
C TYR A 49 0.07 -5.29 -15.74
N GLU A 50 -0.98 -4.71 -16.34
CA GLU A 50 -1.82 -3.72 -15.67
C GLU A 50 -2.62 -4.39 -14.55
N LEU A 51 -3.14 -5.61 -14.80
CA LEU A 51 -3.81 -6.40 -13.77
C LEU A 51 -2.88 -6.69 -12.59
N ALA A 52 -1.61 -7.02 -12.85
CA ALA A 52 -0.60 -7.19 -11.81
C ALA A 52 -0.35 -5.90 -11.00
N ALA A 53 -0.41 -4.72 -11.63
CA ALA A 53 -0.33 -3.44 -10.93
C ALA A 53 -1.49 -3.25 -9.94
N TYR A 54 -2.73 -3.53 -10.37
CA TYR A 54 -3.90 -3.42 -9.50
C TYR A 54 -3.84 -4.41 -8.33
N ILE A 55 -3.45 -5.66 -8.58
CA ILE A 55 -3.26 -6.67 -7.53
C ILE A 55 -2.17 -6.21 -6.56
N GLY A 56 -1.04 -5.73 -7.08
CA GLY A 56 0.06 -5.19 -6.28
C GLY A 56 -0.40 -4.03 -5.39
N ALA A 57 -1.18 -3.10 -5.93
CA ALA A 57 -1.73 -1.97 -5.18
C ALA A 57 -2.62 -2.42 -4.01
N VAL A 58 -3.53 -3.38 -4.26
CA VAL A 58 -4.41 -3.94 -3.23
C VAL A 58 -3.61 -4.62 -2.14
N LEU A 59 -2.66 -5.48 -2.51
CA LEU A 59 -1.79 -6.17 -1.53
C LEU A 59 -0.95 -5.17 -0.74
N GLY A 60 -0.40 -4.16 -1.41
CA GLY A 60 0.37 -3.10 -0.78
C GLY A 60 -0.46 -2.32 0.24
N ILE A 61 -1.70 -1.94 -0.10
CA ILE A 61 -2.62 -1.30 0.85
C ILE A 61 -2.87 -2.20 2.06
N LEU A 62 -3.22 -3.48 1.84
CA LEU A 62 -3.58 -4.41 2.91
C LEU A 62 -2.42 -4.66 3.89
N ILE A 63 -1.18 -4.63 3.41
CA ILE A 63 0.01 -4.88 4.23
C ILE A 63 0.52 -3.58 4.88
N VAL A 64 0.67 -2.50 4.10
CA VAL A 64 1.37 -1.29 4.55
C VAL A 64 0.49 -0.37 5.40
N THR A 65 -0.83 -0.34 5.18
CA THR A 65 -1.76 0.43 6.00
C THR A 65 -1.73 0.04 7.48
N PRO A 66 -1.92 -1.25 7.87
CA PRO A 66 -1.85 -1.64 9.29
C PRO A 66 -0.45 -1.45 9.89
N LEU A 67 0.62 -1.57 9.08
CA LEU A 67 1.98 -1.26 9.53
C LEU A 67 2.15 0.23 9.84
N GLY A 68 1.64 1.12 8.97
CA GLY A 68 1.64 2.57 9.17
C GLY A 68 0.89 2.99 10.44
N ILE A 69 -0.28 2.39 10.69
CA ILE A 69 -1.05 2.60 11.93
C ILE A 69 -0.23 2.16 13.14
N LYS A 70 0.34 0.94 13.13
CA LYS A 70 1.15 0.42 14.24
C LYS A 70 2.36 1.29 14.53
N LEU A 71 3.07 1.74 13.49
CA LEU A 71 4.25 2.58 13.64
C LEU A 71 3.90 3.94 14.24
N ALA A 72 2.84 4.59 13.76
CA ALA A 72 2.42 5.90 14.24
C ALA A 72 1.91 5.84 15.70
N LEU A 73 1.17 4.80 16.07
CA LEU A 73 0.75 4.58 17.45
C LEU A 73 1.94 4.31 18.38
N LYS A 74 2.95 3.56 17.93
CA LYS A 74 4.18 3.32 18.70
C LYS A 74 4.94 4.62 18.96
N ILE A 75 5.11 5.46 17.94
CA ILE A 75 5.77 6.76 18.06
C ILE A 75 4.99 7.70 19.00
N ALA A 76 3.67 7.76 18.85
CA ALA A 76 2.82 8.58 19.72
C ALA A 76 2.87 8.13 21.19
N GLY A 77 2.92 6.81 21.44
CA GLY A 77 3.04 6.26 22.79
C GLY A 77 4.43 6.45 23.42
N GLN A 78 5.49 6.54 22.62
CA GLN A 78 6.83 6.89 23.11
C GLN A 78 6.93 8.35 23.54
N LYS A 79 6.33 9.27 22.78
CA LYS A 79 6.29 10.70 23.15
C LYS A 79 5.53 10.96 24.45
N GLU A 80 4.43 10.24 24.70
CA GLU A 80 3.64 10.37 25.94
C GLU A 80 4.40 9.91 27.20
N LYS A 81 5.48 9.12 27.07
CA LYS A 81 6.32 8.71 28.21
C LYS A 81 7.49 9.66 28.49
N GLN A 82 7.75 10.61 27.60
CA GLN A 82 8.83 11.60 27.72
C GLN A 82 8.34 12.97 28.22
N ASP A 83 7.02 13.19 28.18
CA ASP A 83 6.30 14.34 28.75
C ASP A 83 5.84 14.01 30.18
#